data_AF-A0A839VUV2-F1
#
_entry.id   AF-A0A839VUV2-F1
#
_cell.length_a   1.000
_cell.length_b   1.000
_cell.length_c   1.000
_cell.angle_alpha   90.00
_cell.angle_beta   90.00
_cell.angle_gamma   90.00
#
_symmetry.space_group_name_H-M   'P 1'
#
loop_
_entity.id
_entity.type
_entity.pdbx_description
1 polymer ?
#
loop_
_entity_poly.entity_id
_entity_poly.type
_entity_poly.pdbx_seq_one_letter_code
_entity_poly.pdbx_strand_id
1 'polypeptide(L)'
;MAQSVFLQLEFYLLILFSLIFPAAIFGTMLLKKAISRTMVFLFGVSLLLMAGADIILLRKLALMASNALSGSEDKFFNSEMAVSLYLLPAFLAGVGVNIISHILIRRLREAEDQFERDAKR
;
A
#
# COMPACT_ATOMS: atom_id res chain seq x y z
N MET A 1 -25.65 0.04 17.49
CA MET A 1 -24.45 -0.26 18.29
C MET A 1 -23.44 -1.12 17.54
N ALA A 2 -23.82 -2.22 16.89
CA ALA A 2 -22.86 -3.02 16.10
C ALA A 2 -22.20 -2.23 14.94
N GLN A 3 -23.00 -1.45 14.19
CA GLN A 3 -22.49 -0.67 13.05
C GLN A 3 -21.43 0.38 13.43
N SER A 4 -21.55 1.01 14.61
CA SER A 4 -20.54 1.99 15.08
C SER A 4 -19.23 1.32 15.52
N VAL A 5 -19.29 0.11 16.06
CA VAL A 5 -18.10 -0.67 16.46
C VAL A 5 -17.34 -1.16 15.22
N PHE A 6 -18.07 -1.64 14.19
CA PHE A 6 -17.47 -1.98 12.90
C PHE A 6 -16.75 -0.75 12.31
N LEU A 7 -17.46 0.38 12.17
CA LEU A 7 -16.90 1.62 11.61
C LEU A 7 -15.59 2.05 12.31
N GLN A 8 -15.55 1.97 13.63
CA GLN A 8 -14.33 2.26 14.40
C GLN A 8 -13.19 1.30 14.06
N LEU A 9 -13.47 -0.01 13.99
CA LEU A 9 -12.47 -1.02 13.66
C LEU A 9 -11.89 -0.81 12.25
N GLU A 10 -12.73 -0.60 11.23
CA GLU A 10 -12.25 -0.36 9.87
C GLU A 10 -11.44 0.93 9.74
N PHE A 11 -11.82 1.97 10.48
CA PHE A 11 -11.08 3.22 10.51
C PHE A 11 -9.70 3.06 11.14
N TYR A 12 -9.59 2.35 12.27
CA TYR A 12 -8.28 2.09 12.90
C TYR A 12 -7.41 1.16 12.04
N LEU A 13 -7.99 0.17 11.37
CA LEU A 13 -7.28 -0.67 10.40
C LEU A 13 -6.72 0.16 9.24
N LEU A 14 -7.49 1.12 8.73
CA LEU A 14 -7.04 2.02 7.68
C LEU A 14 -5.84 2.85 8.16
N ILE A 15 -5.90 3.44 9.36
CA ILE A 15 -4.75 4.18 9.92
C ILE A 15 -3.52 3.27 10.05
N LEU A 16 -3.74 2.05 10.53
CA LEU A 16 -2.66 1.09 10.76
C LEU A 16 -1.97 0.73 9.43
N PHE A 17 -2.72 0.41 8.37
CA PHE A 17 -2.18 0.00 7.07
C PHE A 17 -1.72 1.16 6.18
N SER A 18 -2.37 2.32 6.23
CA SER A 18 -2.00 3.47 5.40
C SER A 18 -0.86 4.30 5.99
N LEU A 19 -0.66 4.27 7.32
CA LEU A 19 0.28 5.16 7.99
C LEU A 19 1.35 4.40 8.78
N ILE A 20 0.93 3.61 9.76
CA ILE A 20 1.85 3.02 10.75
C ILE A 20 2.76 1.98 10.09
N PHE A 21 2.20 1.02 9.35
CA PHE A 21 2.98 -0.01 8.68
C PHE A 21 3.92 0.55 7.60
N PRO A 22 3.48 1.42 6.68
CA PRO A 22 4.36 2.05 5.71
C PRO A 22 5.47 2.85 6.38
N ALA A 23 5.15 3.65 7.40
CA ALA A 23 6.17 4.39 8.15
C ALA A 23 7.18 3.45 8.82
N ALA A 24 6.75 2.30 9.34
CA ALA A 24 7.66 1.29 9.88
C ALA A 24 8.55 0.69 8.78
N ILE A 25 8.00 0.37 7.60
CA ILE A 25 8.78 -0.11 6.45
C ILE A 25 9.83 0.93 6.07
N PHE A 26 9.44 2.19 5.83
CA PHE A 26 10.38 3.26 5.48
C PHE A 26 11.40 3.51 6.59
N GLY A 27 10.98 3.51 7.85
CA GLY A 27 11.87 3.66 9.01
C GLY A 27 12.90 2.55 9.07
N THR A 28 12.49 1.29 8.88
CA THR A 28 13.44 0.17 8.81
C THR A 28 14.41 0.30 7.64
N MET A 29 13.95 0.84 6.51
CA MET A 29 14.79 1.09 5.34
C MET A 29 15.85 2.17 5.59
N LEU A 30 15.50 3.21 6.36
CA LEU A 30 16.40 4.30 6.72
C LEU A 30 17.40 3.91 7.82
N LEU A 31 16.96 3.13 8.81
CA LEU A 31 17.78 2.76 9.97
C LEU A 31 18.74 1.61 9.67
N LYS A 32 18.39 0.70 8.76
CA LYS A 32 19.25 -0.44 8.44
C LYS A 32 20.26 -0.10 7.34
N LYS A 33 21.54 -0.17 7.71
CA LYS A 33 22.69 0.12 6.81
C LYS A 33 22.79 -0.84 5.61
N ALA A 34 22.27 -2.05 5.74
CA ALA A 34 22.22 -3.04 4.66
C ALA A 34 20.94 -3.86 4.76
N ILE A 35 20.24 -4.00 3.64
CA ILE A 35 18.97 -4.72 3.54
C ILE A 35 19.10 -5.75 2.43
N SER A 36 18.72 -7.00 2.73
CA SER A 36 18.77 -8.06 1.73
C SER A 36 17.74 -7.80 0.62
N ARG A 37 18.06 -8.19 -0.61
CA ARG A 37 17.17 -7.98 -1.77
C ARG A 37 15.80 -8.63 -1.58
N THR A 38 15.76 -9.82 -0.97
CA THR A 38 14.51 -10.52 -0.64
C THR A 38 13.64 -9.69 0.29
N MET A 39 14.24 -9.04 1.29
CA MET A 39 13.51 -8.23 2.25
C MET A 39 12.98 -6.94 1.60
N VAL A 40 13.76 -6.29 0.71
CA VAL A 40 13.27 -5.17 -0.10
C VAL A 40 12.09 -5.59 -0.99
N PHE A 41 12.15 -6.79 -1.59
CA PHE A 41 11.04 -7.33 -2.38
C PHE A 41 9.78 -7.54 -1.53
N LEU A 42 9.93 -8.14 -0.34
CA LEU A 42 8.83 -8.34 0.59
C LEU A 42 8.20 -7.01 1.04
N PHE A 43 9.01 -5.96 1.23
CA PHE A 43 8.51 -4.61 1.49
C PHE A 43 7.69 -4.06 0.33
N GLY A 44 8.18 -4.17 -0.91
CA GLY A 44 7.43 -3.76 -2.09
C GLY A 44 6.09 -4.48 -2.22
N VAL A 45 6.07 -5.81 -2.01
CA VAL A 45 4.84 -6.62 -2.02
C VAL A 45 3.90 -6.23 -0.88
N SER A 46 4.43 -5.99 0.32
CA SER A 46 3.64 -5.58 1.47
C SER A 46 2.94 -4.24 1.23
N LEU A 47 3.66 -3.25 0.67
CA LEU A 47 3.08 -1.96 0.31
C LEU A 47 1.95 -2.10 -0.73
N LEU A 48 2.12 -2.98 -1.72
CA LEU A 48 1.10 -3.24 -2.74
C LEU A 48 -0.16 -3.90 -2.14
N LEU A 49 0.03 -4.87 -1.25
CA LEU A 49 -1.08 -5.53 -0.55
C LEU A 49 -1.83 -4.57 0.38
N MET A 50 -1.09 -3.72 1.11
CA MET A 50 -1.68 -2.68 1.98
C MET A 50 -2.49 -1.68 1.17
N ALA A 51 -1.96 -1.20 0.04
CA ALA A 51 -2.71 -0.31 -0.85
C ALA A 51 -4.04 -0.92 -1.32
N GLY A 52 -4.06 -2.22 -1.65
CA GLY A 52 -5.28 -2.93 -1.99
C GLY A 52 -6.26 -3.04 -0.81
N ALA A 53 -5.76 -3.36 0.39
CA ALA A 53 -6.55 -3.43 1.60
C ALA A 53 -7.18 -2.07 1.96
N ASP A 54 -6.41 -0.99 1.83
CA ASP A 54 -6.83 0.39 2.10
C ASP A 54 -7.96 0.83 1.17
N ILE A 55 -7.89 0.50 -0.13
CA ILE A 55 -8.99 0.77 -1.08
C ILE A 55 -10.27 0.04 -0.65
N ILE A 56 -10.16 -1.21 -0.20
CA ILE A 56 -11.31 -1.99 0.27
C ILE A 56 -11.89 -1.38 1.54
N LEU A 57 -11.05 -0.99 2.50
CA LEU A 57 -11.47 -0.36 3.76
C LEU A 57 -12.14 0.99 3.50
N LEU A 58 -11.56 1.83 2.65
CA LEU A 58 -12.16 3.11 2.24
C LEU A 58 -13.53 2.91 1.60
N ARG A 59 -13.67 1.91 0.71
CA ARG A 59 -14.97 1.60 0.08
C ARG A 59 -16.00 1.12 1.09
N LYS A 60 -15.60 0.30 2.07
CA LYS A 60 -16.49 -0.15 3.16
C LYS A 60 -16.94 1.02 4.04
N LEU A 61 -16.01 1.88 4.44
CA LEU A 61 -16.29 3.08 5.23
C LEU A 61 -17.23 4.02 4.46
N ALA A 62 -17.03 4.20 3.15
CA ALA A 62 -17.90 5.00 2.30
C ALA A 62 -19.34 4.47 2.27
N LEU A 63 -19.51 3.16 2.06
CA LEU A 63 -20.82 2.50 2.03
C LEU A 63 -21.54 2.56 3.39
N MET A 64 -20.79 2.44 4.49
CA MET A 64 -21.37 2.52 5.83
C MET A 64 -21.76 3.96 6.19
N ALA A 65 -20.94 4.94 5.81
CA ALA A 65 -21.25 6.35 5.99
C ALA A 65 -22.51 6.76 5.20
N SER A 66 -22.63 6.34 3.93
CA SER A 66 -23.82 6.65 3.11
C SER A 66 -25.11 6.06 3.67
N ASN A 67 -25.05 4.89 4.31
CA ASN A 67 -26.22 4.25 4.92
C ASN A 67 -26.60 4.86 6.28
N ALA A 68 -25.62 5.38 7.04
CA ALA A 68 -25.84 6.02 8.32
C ALA A 68 -26.38 7.46 8.20
N LEU A 69 -26.05 8.14 7.10
CA LEU A 69 -26.34 9.56 6.88
C LEU A 69 -27.45 9.75 5.84
N SER A 70 -28.66 9.35 6.19
CA SER A 70 -29.86 9.70 5.42
C SER A 70 -30.19 11.19 5.63
N GLY A 71 -29.50 12.08 4.92
CA GLY A 71 -30.06 13.41 4.63
C GLY A 71 -29.13 14.63 4.57
N SER A 72 -27.84 14.58 4.94
CA SER A 72 -27.03 15.82 4.87
C SER A 72 -25.51 15.72 4.70
N GLU A 73 -24.89 14.53 4.73
CA GLU A 73 -23.42 14.40 4.70
C GLU A 73 -22.86 13.61 3.50
N ASP A 74 -23.58 13.55 2.38
CA ASP A 74 -23.05 13.06 1.09
C ASP A 74 -21.82 13.86 0.58
N LYS A 75 -21.48 14.97 1.26
CA LYS A 75 -20.36 15.85 0.90
C LYS A 75 -19.01 15.32 1.34
N PHE A 76 -18.89 14.50 2.40
CA PHE A 76 -17.57 14.08 2.88
C PHE A 76 -16.84 13.21 1.84
N PHE A 77 -17.53 12.24 1.24
CA PHE A 77 -16.97 11.37 0.18
C PHE A 77 -16.92 12.01 -1.21
N ASN A 78 -17.67 13.08 -1.45
CA ASN A 78 -17.56 13.94 -2.64
C ASN A 78 -16.63 15.15 -2.44
N SER A 79 -15.93 15.25 -1.31
CA SER A 79 -15.02 16.35 -1.01
C SER A 79 -13.57 16.06 -1.42
N GLU A 80 -12.78 17.13 -1.53
CA GLU A 80 -11.32 17.07 -1.67
C GLU A 80 -10.63 16.17 -0.62
N MET A 81 -11.25 16.01 0.55
CA MET A 81 -10.75 15.17 1.63
C MET A 81 -10.83 13.67 1.26
N ALA A 82 -11.89 13.25 0.57
CA ALA A 82 -12.01 11.88 0.08
C ALA A 82 -11.00 11.59 -1.04
N VAL A 83 -10.82 12.53 -1.96
CA VAL A 83 -9.77 12.42 -2.99
C VAL A 83 -8.39 12.24 -2.32
N SER A 84 -8.11 13.03 -1.28
CA SER A 84 -6.85 12.93 -0.53
C SER A 84 -6.67 11.58 0.17
N LEU A 85 -7.75 11.00 0.72
CA LEU A 85 -7.72 9.66 1.31
C LEU A 85 -7.42 8.56 0.29
N TYR A 86 -7.87 8.69 -0.96
CA TYR A 86 -7.52 7.75 -2.04
C TYR A 86 -6.12 7.95 -2.62
N LEU A 87 -5.48 9.12 -2.43
CA LEU A 87 -4.09 9.33 -2.85
C LEU A 87 -3.10 8.49 -2.06
N LEU A 88 -3.38 8.23 -0.78
CA LEU A 88 -2.53 7.41 0.09
C LEU A 88 -2.31 5.99 -0.46
N PRO A 89 -3.36 5.18 -0.68
CA PRO A 89 -3.18 3.85 -1.26
C PRO A 89 -2.60 3.89 -2.66
N ALA A 90 -2.95 4.89 -3.48
CA ALA A 90 -2.35 5.06 -4.81
C ALA A 90 -0.83 5.30 -4.72
N PHE A 91 -0.38 6.13 -3.79
CA PHE A 91 1.03 6.37 -3.53
C PHE A 91 1.75 5.09 -3.06
N LEU A 92 1.18 4.37 -2.08
CA LEU A 92 1.74 3.12 -1.57
C LEU A 92 1.85 2.06 -2.67
N ALA A 93 0.84 1.93 -3.53
CA ALA A 93 0.88 1.06 -4.70
C ALA A 93 1.99 1.47 -5.67
N GLY A 94 2.09 2.76 -6.00
CA GLY A 94 3.12 3.28 -6.90
C GLY A 94 4.54 3.00 -6.41
N VAL A 95 4.80 3.24 -5.10
CA VAL A 95 6.09 2.94 -4.48
C VAL A 95 6.36 1.43 -4.46
N GLY A 96 5.37 0.62 -4.07
CA GLY A 96 5.50 -0.83 -4.02
C GLY A 96 5.83 -1.44 -5.39
N VAL A 97 5.11 -1.02 -6.43
CA VAL A 97 5.35 -1.43 -7.83
C VAL A 97 6.75 -1.03 -8.29
N ASN A 98 7.20 0.19 -7.99
CA ASN A 98 8.53 0.65 -8.38
C ASN A 98 9.63 -0.21 -7.72
N ILE A 99 9.53 -0.47 -6.43
CA ILE A 99 10.47 -1.33 -5.70
C ILE A 99 10.53 -2.74 -6.30
N ILE A 100 9.37 -3.36 -6.54
CA ILE A 100 9.28 -4.70 -7.13
C ILE A 100 9.91 -4.70 -8.53
N SER A 101 9.58 -3.71 -9.35
CA SER A 101 10.07 -3.58 -10.73
C SER A 101 11.59 -3.47 -10.77
N HIS A 102 12.17 -2.64 -9.90
CA HIS A 102 13.62 -2.50 -9.79
C HIS A 102 14.32 -3.84 -9.49
N ILE A 103 13.74 -4.64 -8.59
CA ILE A 103 14.30 -5.95 -8.22
C ILE A 103 14.19 -6.95 -9.36
N LEU A 104 13.03 -7.03 -10.01
CA LEU A 104 12.80 -7.97 -11.13
C LEU A 104 13.70 -7.66 -12.32
N ILE A 105 13.78 -6.39 -12.73
CA ILE A 105 14.64 -5.96 -13.86
C ILE A 105 16.10 -6.28 -13.55
N ARG A 106 16.55 -6.01 -12.32
CA ARG A 106 17.93 -6.34 -11.92
C ARG A 106 18.20 -7.85 -11.96
N ARG A 107 17.26 -8.68 -11.51
CA ARG A 107 17.39 -10.15 -11.56
C ARG A 107 17.42 -10.67 -12.99
N LEU A 108 16.59 -10.11 -13.87
CA LEU A 108 16.58 -10.47 -15.28
C LEU A 108 17.93 -10.15 -15.93
N ARG A 109 18.45 -8.94 -15.71
CA ARG A 109 19.77 -8.54 -16.22
C ARG A 109 20.91 -9.42 -15.71
N GLU A 110 20.89 -9.77 -14.42
CA GLU A 110 21.88 -10.68 -13.84
C GLU A 110 21.83 -12.09 -14.48
N ALA A 111 20.65 -12.56 -14.86
CA ALA A 111 20.47 -13.84 -15.54
C ALA A 111 20.90 -13.79 -17.01
N GLU A 112 20.60 -12.69 -17.72
CA GLU A 112 21.05 -12.44 -19.10
C GLU A 112 22.58 -12.40 -19.17
N ASP A 113 23.22 -11.62 -18.29
CA ASP A 113 24.68 -11.51 -18.22
C ASP A 113 25.35 -12.87 -17.96
N GLN A 114 24.71 -13.73 -17.15
CA GLN A 114 25.22 -15.08 -16.87
C GLN A 114 25.09 -15.99 -18.09
N PHE A 115 23.94 -15.96 -18.76
CA PHE A 115 23.71 -16.74 -19.97
C PHE A 115 24.70 -16.37 -21.09
N GLU A 116 24.98 -15.07 -21.28
CA GLU A 116 25.96 -14.62 -22.28
C GLU A 116 27.39 -15.10 -21.97
N ARG A 117 27.77 -15.16 -20.68
CA ARG A 117 29.09 -15.68 -20.27
C ARG A 117 29.20 -17.18 -20.55
N ASP A 118 28.14 -17.93 -20.26
CA ASP A 118 28.12 -19.38 -20.46
C ASP A 118 28.04 -19.75 -21.95
N ALA A 119 27.37 -18.95 -22.78
CA ALA A 119 27.30 -19.14 -24.23
C ALA A 119 28.59 -18.80 -24.99
N LYS A 120 29.51 -18.04 -24.37
CA LYS A 120 30.82 -17.68 -24.94
C LYS A 120 31.96 -18.61 -24.48
N ARG A 121 31.67 -19.61 -23.66
CA ARG A 121 32.61 -20.65 -23.21
C ARG A 121 32.52 -21.89 -24.09
#